data_AF-A0A804U8I4-F1
#
_entry.id   AF-A0A804U8I4-F1
#
_cell.length_a   1.000
_cell.length_b   1.000
_cell.length_c   1.000
_cell.angle_alpha   90.00
_cell.angle_beta   90.00
_cell.angle_gamma   90.00
#
_symmetry.space_group_name_H-M   'P 1'
#
loop_
_entity.id
_entity.type
_entity.pdbx_description
1 polymer ?
#
loop_
_entity_poly.entity_id
_entity_poly.type
_entity_poly.pdbx_seq_one_letter_code
_entity_poly.pdbx_strand_id
1 'polypeptide(L)'
;MQATGLLREPLAEFLASLPSPPLVSDFFLGFTNRVATEAGVCRIVFNGMSFFASAICKALAGVLSNNLDTLDAAYVPALESFYEAATRAWLMGPLFMATGDMPNNEKKEQDPKGYLSWLDERAAHPGSMVYVSSGTQAHIMNA
;
A
#
# COMPACT_ATOMS: atom_id res chain seq x y z
N MET A 1 -9.12 -15.13 5.44
CA MET A 1 -9.09 -13.82 6.15
C MET A 1 -9.34 -13.89 7.67
N GLN A 2 -8.94 -14.95 8.39
CA GLN A 2 -9.23 -15.01 9.84
C GLN A 2 -8.43 -13.97 10.65
N ALA A 3 -7.13 -13.81 10.36
CA ALA A 3 -6.26 -12.90 11.12
C ALA A 3 -6.70 -11.43 11.04
N THR A 4 -7.08 -10.95 9.85
CA THR A 4 -7.60 -9.58 9.68
C THR A 4 -8.97 -9.40 10.33
N GLY A 5 -9.80 -10.45 10.38
CA GLY A 5 -11.07 -10.44 11.10
C GLY A 5 -10.91 -10.21 12.61
N LEU A 6 -9.81 -10.67 13.22
CA LEU A 6 -9.51 -10.44 14.65
C LEU A 6 -9.21 -8.97 14.97
N LEU A 7 -8.86 -8.16 13.96
CA LEU A 7 -8.61 -6.72 14.13
C LEU A 7 -9.89 -5.88 14.14
N ARG A 8 -11.05 -6.47 13.83
CA ARG A 8 -12.33 -5.76 13.74
C ARG A 8 -12.72 -5.11 15.07
N GLU A 9 -12.80 -5.89 16.13
CA GLU A 9 -13.21 -5.38 17.45
C GLU A 9 -12.18 -4.36 18.01
N PRO A 10 -10.85 -4.64 18.01
CA PRO A 10 -9.87 -3.65 18.45
C PRO A 10 -9.91 -2.34 17.65
N LEU A 11 -10.17 -2.42 16.34
CA LEU A 11 -10.30 -1.22 15.51
C LEU A 11 -11.57 -0.43 15.85
N ALA A 12 -12.70 -1.10 16.10
CA ALA A 12 -13.95 -0.46 16.48
C ALA A 12 -13.82 0.27 17.83
N GLU A 13 -13.23 -0.39 18.84
CA GLU A 13 -12.92 0.22 20.14
C GLU A 13 -11.99 1.43 19.99
N PHE A 14 -10.96 1.30 19.16
CA PHE A 14 -10.03 2.40 18.89
C PHE A 14 -10.72 3.59 18.24
N LEU A 15 -11.53 3.39 17.20
CA LEU A 15 -12.28 4.49 16.56
C LEU A 15 -13.27 5.16 17.51
N ALA A 16 -13.94 4.40 18.38
CA ALA A 16 -14.86 4.94 19.38
C ALA A 16 -14.16 5.82 20.43
N SER A 17 -12.85 5.62 20.65
CA SER A 17 -12.05 6.43 21.59
C SER A 17 -11.58 7.78 21.02
N LEU A 18 -11.76 8.01 19.72
CA LEU A 18 -11.25 9.19 19.00
C LEU A 18 -12.36 10.19 18.66
N PRO A 19 -12.05 11.49 18.46
CA PRO A 19 -13.03 12.53 18.13
C PRO A 19 -13.51 12.48 16.65
N SER A 20 -13.80 11.29 16.13
CA SER A 20 -14.25 11.03 14.75
C SER A 20 -13.27 11.42 13.61
N PRO A 21 -11.99 11.02 13.64
CA PRO A 21 -11.07 11.26 12.53
C PRO A 21 -11.41 10.39 11.30
N PRO A 22 -11.01 10.79 10.08
CA PRO A 22 -11.08 9.90 8.94
C PRO A 22 -10.16 8.68 9.14
N LEU A 23 -10.64 7.50 8.75
CA LEU A 23 -9.86 6.27 8.76
C LEU A 23 -9.15 6.10 7.42
N VAL A 24 -7.82 6.10 7.42
CA VAL A 24 -7.03 5.62 6.27
C VAL A 24 -6.77 4.13 6.45
N SER A 25 -7.12 3.31 5.47
CA SER A 25 -6.97 1.86 5.53
C SER A 25 -6.42 1.31 4.22
N ASP A 26 -5.63 0.25 4.30
CA ASP A 26 -5.08 -0.42 3.13
C ASP A 26 -6.20 -1.05 2.27
N PHE A 27 -5.99 -1.08 0.96
CA PHE A 27 -6.89 -1.67 -0.04
C PHE A 27 -7.31 -3.11 0.29
N PHE A 28 -6.41 -3.95 0.81
CA PHE A 28 -6.70 -5.34 1.13
C PHE A 28 -7.54 -5.52 2.42
N LEU A 29 -7.70 -4.47 3.23
CA LEU A 29 -8.41 -4.53 4.52
C LEU A 29 -9.90 -4.15 4.38
N GLY A 30 -10.63 -4.87 3.51
CA GLY A 30 -12.03 -4.57 3.19
C GLY A 30 -12.97 -4.52 4.40
N PHE A 31 -12.70 -5.28 5.47
CA PHE A 31 -13.51 -5.29 6.70
C PHE A 31 -13.61 -3.92 7.38
N THR A 32 -12.61 -3.05 7.17
CA THR A 32 -12.56 -1.71 7.74
C THR A 32 -13.66 -0.80 7.21
N ASN A 33 -14.23 -1.11 6.03
CA ASN A 33 -15.40 -0.40 5.50
C ASN A 33 -16.59 -0.49 6.45
N ARG A 34 -16.87 -1.70 6.95
CA ARG A 34 -17.99 -1.93 7.87
C ARG A 34 -17.76 -1.21 9.20
N VAL A 35 -16.55 -1.33 9.74
CA VAL A 35 -16.16 -0.69 11.01
C VAL A 35 -16.25 0.84 10.91
N ALA A 36 -15.77 1.43 9.82
CA ALA A 36 -15.87 2.87 9.58
C ALA A 36 -17.32 3.34 9.44
N THR A 37 -18.16 2.57 8.73
CA THR A 37 -19.59 2.85 8.57
C THR A 37 -20.33 2.80 9.90
N GLU A 38 -20.08 1.75 10.71
CA GLU A 38 -20.66 1.58 12.04
C GLU A 38 -20.23 2.69 13.01
N ALA A 39 -18.99 3.17 12.92
CA ALA A 39 -18.47 4.29 13.71
C ALA A 39 -18.87 5.68 13.15
N GLY A 40 -19.51 5.76 11.99
CA GLY A 40 -19.88 7.03 11.36
C GLY A 40 -18.68 7.87 10.87
N VAL A 41 -17.53 7.24 10.60
CA VAL A 41 -16.31 7.93 10.15
C VAL A 41 -16.08 7.78 8.65
N CYS A 42 -15.51 8.82 8.04
CA CYS A 42 -15.11 8.77 6.64
C CYS A 42 -13.94 7.79 6.45
N ARG A 43 -14.06 6.83 5.52
CA ARG A 43 -12.96 5.92 5.15
C ARG A 43 -12.27 6.37 3.87
N ILE A 44 -10.95 6.52 3.93
CA ILE A 44 -10.06 6.68 2.79
C ILE A 44 -9.30 5.37 2.58
N VAL A 45 -9.24 4.91 1.34
CA VAL A 45 -8.48 3.72 0.98
C VAL A 45 -7.14 4.14 0.43
N PHE A 46 -6.07 3.62 1.03
CA PHE A 46 -4.73 3.70 0.47
C PHE A 46 -4.49 2.51 -0.44
N ASN A 47 -4.10 2.77 -1.69
CA ASN A 47 -3.70 1.75 -2.64
C ASN A 47 -2.25 1.99 -3.06
N GLY A 48 -1.35 1.10 -2.65
CA GLY A 48 0.08 1.19 -2.94
C GLY A 48 0.47 0.83 -4.39
N MET A 49 -0.49 0.36 -5.20
CA MET A 49 -0.26 0.05 -6.61
C MET A 49 -0.26 1.30 -7.47
N SER A 50 0.43 1.25 -8.62
CA SER A 50 0.30 2.28 -9.64
C SER A 50 -1.14 2.35 -10.17
N PHE A 51 -1.51 3.51 -10.76
CA PHE A 51 -2.82 3.66 -11.39
C PHE A 51 -3.02 2.65 -12.54
N PHE A 52 -1.97 2.33 -13.27
CA PHE A 52 -1.97 1.32 -14.33
C PHE A 52 -2.31 -0.08 -13.78
N ALA A 53 -1.60 -0.52 -12.74
CA ALA A 53 -1.88 -1.81 -12.09
C ALA A 53 -3.30 -1.84 -11.52
N SER A 54 -3.74 -0.73 -10.91
CA SER A 54 -5.10 -0.59 -10.38
C SER A 54 -6.18 -0.68 -11.46
N ALA A 55 -5.95 -0.09 -12.64
CA ALA A 55 -6.86 -0.18 -13.78
C ALA A 55 -6.94 -1.60 -14.33
N ILE A 56 -5.81 -2.32 -14.38
CA ILE A 56 -5.79 -3.74 -14.73
C ILE A 56 -6.58 -4.56 -13.71
N CYS A 57 -6.35 -4.37 -12.41
CA CYS A 57 -7.11 -5.06 -11.37
C CYS A 57 -8.61 -4.79 -11.49
N LYS A 58 -9.02 -3.54 -11.78
CA LYS A 58 -10.43 -3.19 -12.04
C LYS A 58 -10.99 -3.94 -13.25
N ALA A 59 -10.27 -3.95 -14.37
CA ALA A 59 -10.68 -4.63 -15.58
C ALA A 59 -10.82 -6.15 -15.35
N LEU A 60 -9.85 -6.75 -14.65
CA LEU A 60 -9.87 -8.17 -14.31
C LEU A 60 -11.00 -8.51 -13.33
N ALA A 61 -11.28 -7.67 -12.33
CA ALA A 61 -12.39 -7.90 -11.40
C ALA A 61 -13.74 -7.95 -12.15
N GLY A 62 -13.98 -7.05 -13.11
CA GLY A 62 -15.19 -7.10 -13.95
C GLY A 62 -15.25 -8.28 -14.92
N VAL A 63 -14.10 -8.88 -15.27
CA VAL A 63 -14.06 -10.12 -16.07
C VAL A 63 -14.28 -11.35 -15.17
N LEU A 64 -13.71 -11.36 -13.97
CA LEU A 64 -13.84 -12.46 -13.01
C LEU A 64 -15.25 -12.55 -12.44
N SER A 65 -15.94 -11.43 -12.18
CA SER A 65 -17.34 -11.45 -11.76
C SER A 65 -18.27 -12.10 -12.81
N ASN A 66 -17.87 -12.09 -14.09
CA ASN A 66 -18.60 -12.76 -15.16
C ASN A 66 -18.27 -14.25 -15.32
N ASN A 67 -17.19 -14.76 -14.70
CA ASN A 67 -16.66 -16.10 -15.00
C ASN A 67 -16.23 -16.93 -13.78
N LEU A 68 -16.28 -16.39 -12.55
CA LEU A 68 -15.64 -17.03 -11.41
C LEU A 68 -16.53 -17.08 -10.16
N ASP A 69 -17.08 -18.27 -9.90
CA ASP A 69 -17.72 -18.62 -8.63
C ASP A 69 -16.70 -18.84 -7.48
N THR A 70 -15.39 -18.78 -7.76
CA THR A 70 -14.33 -19.28 -6.87
C THR A 70 -13.43 -18.21 -6.23
N LEU A 71 -13.64 -16.92 -6.49
CA LEU A 71 -13.01 -15.89 -5.64
C LEU A 71 -13.80 -15.80 -4.34
N ASP A 72 -13.10 -15.77 -3.19
CA ASP A 72 -13.74 -15.70 -1.86
C ASP A 72 -14.82 -14.62 -1.86
N ALA A 73 -16.07 -15.00 -1.57
CA ALA A 73 -17.24 -14.12 -1.63
C ALA A 73 -17.11 -12.86 -0.73
N ALA A 74 -16.10 -12.81 0.14
CA ALA A 74 -15.75 -11.65 0.93
C ALA A 74 -14.92 -10.59 0.17
N TYR A 75 -14.14 -10.98 -0.85
CA TYR A 75 -13.28 -10.06 -1.60
C TYR A 75 -14.02 -9.38 -2.73
N VAL A 76 -14.88 -10.10 -3.45
CA VAL A 76 -15.58 -9.57 -4.63
C VAL A 76 -16.42 -8.33 -4.29
N PRO A 77 -17.29 -8.33 -3.26
CA PRO A 77 -18.05 -7.13 -2.90
C PRO A 77 -17.16 -5.97 -2.43
N ALA A 78 -16.03 -6.25 -1.79
CA ALA A 78 -15.09 -5.22 -1.37
C ALA A 78 -14.37 -4.58 -2.57
N LEU A 79 -14.00 -5.37 -3.57
CA LEU A 79 -13.39 -4.91 -4.83
C LEU A 79 -14.40 -4.17 -5.71
N GLU A 80 -15.59 -4.73 -5.89
CA GLU A 80 -16.68 -4.13 -6.66
C GLU A 80 -17.10 -2.81 -6.02
N SER A 81 -17.37 -2.76 -4.71
CA SER A 81 -17.73 -1.51 -4.03
C SER A 81 -16.65 -0.43 -4.16
N PHE A 82 -15.38 -0.82 -4.22
CA PHE A 82 -14.28 0.12 -4.42
C PHE A 82 -14.26 0.69 -5.84
N TYR A 83 -14.47 -0.16 -6.86
CA TYR A 83 -14.32 0.21 -8.26
C TYR A 83 -15.59 0.69 -8.95
N GLU A 84 -16.77 0.28 -8.50
CA GLU A 84 -18.08 0.66 -9.03
C GLU A 84 -18.60 1.97 -8.45
N ALA A 85 -18.27 2.26 -7.18
CA ALA A 85 -18.63 3.53 -6.58
C ALA A 85 -17.85 4.67 -7.27
N ALA A 86 -18.49 5.82 -7.42
CA ALA A 86 -17.89 7.08 -7.87
C ALA A 86 -16.88 7.65 -6.84
N THR A 87 -16.05 6.78 -6.28
CA THR A 87 -15.02 7.09 -5.30
C THR A 87 -14.02 8.04 -5.94
N ARG A 88 -13.84 9.20 -5.33
CA ARG A 88 -12.80 10.14 -5.74
C ARG A 88 -11.44 9.47 -5.48
N ALA A 89 -10.60 9.43 -6.50
CA ALA A 89 -9.22 9.00 -6.39
C ALA A 89 -8.29 10.21 -6.38
N TRP A 90 -7.27 10.18 -5.54
CA TRP A 90 -6.25 11.23 -5.45
C TRP A 90 -4.87 10.62 -5.65
N LEU A 91 -4.06 11.22 -6.54
CA LEU A 91 -2.66 10.85 -6.72
C LEU A 91 -1.82 11.62 -5.69
N MET A 92 -1.36 10.93 -4.66
CA MET A 92 -0.57 11.52 -3.55
C MET A 92 0.94 11.22 -3.66
N GLY A 93 1.36 10.52 -4.71
CA GLY A 93 2.75 10.14 -4.90
C GLY A 93 3.59 11.21 -5.60
N PRO A 94 4.92 11.08 -5.57
CA PRO A 94 5.68 10.04 -4.86
C PRO A 94 5.81 10.27 -3.35
N LEU A 95 5.25 9.35 -2.53
CA LEU A 95 5.24 9.49 -1.07
C LEU A 95 6.63 9.44 -0.44
N PHE A 96 7.62 8.83 -1.11
CA PHE A 96 9.01 8.79 -0.62
C PHE A 96 9.68 10.17 -0.61
N MET A 97 9.09 11.19 -1.23
CA MET A 97 9.58 12.57 -1.14
C MET A 97 8.95 13.33 0.03
N ALA A 98 7.93 12.76 0.70
CA ALA A 98 7.27 13.40 1.84
C ALA A 98 8.12 13.38 3.12
N THR A 99 9.21 12.61 3.14
CA THR A 99 10.30 12.71 4.13
C THR A 99 11.12 13.97 3.86
N GLY A 100 10.50 15.15 4.02
CA GLY A 100 11.25 16.41 4.13
C GLY A 100 12.26 16.33 5.28
N ASP A 101 13.20 17.28 5.36
CA ASP A 101 14.32 17.36 6.33
C ASP A 101 14.02 16.68 7.69
N MET A 102 14.19 15.36 7.74
CA MET A 102 14.03 14.60 8.97
C MET A 102 15.14 15.13 9.88
N PRO A 103 14.83 15.50 11.14
CA PRO A 103 15.84 16.04 12.04
C PRO A 103 17.04 15.07 12.06
N ASN A 104 18.23 15.64 11.88
CA ASN A 104 19.57 15.02 11.70
C ASN A 104 19.99 14.00 12.81
N ASN A 105 19.06 13.57 13.64
CA ASN A 105 19.17 12.57 14.69
C ASN A 105 18.78 11.16 14.23
N GLU A 106 18.23 10.99 13.01
CA GLU A 106 18.26 9.66 12.38
C GLU A 106 19.71 9.35 12.04
N LYS A 107 20.20 8.22 12.57
CA LYS A 107 21.58 7.75 12.39
C LYS A 107 21.99 8.01 10.95
N LYS A 108 22.90 8.98 10.72
CA LYS A 108 23.54 9.20 9.41
C LYS A 108 23.72 7.85 8.77
N GLU A 109 23.12 7.65 7.60
CA GLU A 109 23.11 6.38 6.89
C GLU A 109 24.51 5.80 6.98
N GLN A 110 24.67 4.81 7.87
CA GLN A 110 25.98 4.24 8.08
C GLN A 110 26.23 3.48 6.80
N ASP A 111 27.37 3.77 6.17
CA ASP A 111 27.86 3.01 5.02
C ASP A 111 28.92 2.02 5.51
N PRO A 112 28.56 0.99 6.30
CA PRO A 112 29.53 0.09 6.90
C PRO A 112 30.32 -0.71 5.86
N LYS A 113 29.82 -0.77 4.62
CA LYS A 113 30.42 -1.52 3.53
C LYS A 113 31.13 -0.63 2.51
N GLY A 114 31.12 0.69 2.69
CA GLY A 114 31.79 1.63 1.78
C GLY A 114 31.14 1.72 0.40
N TYR A 115 29.86 1.38 0.26
CA TYR A 115 29.15 1.46 -1.01
C TYR A 115 29.05 2.90 -1.52
N LEU A 116 28.75 3.87 -0.67
CA LEU A 116 28.69 5.29 -1.05
C LEU A 116 30.06 5.79 -1.50
N SER A 117 31.13 5.47 -0.75
CA SER A 117 32.50 5.81 -1.19
C SER A 117 32.87 5.15 -2.52
N TRP A 118 32.45 3.91 -2.73
CA TRP A 118 32.67 3.19 -3.99
C TRP A 118 31.84 3.79 -5.15
N LEU A 119 30.65 4.31 -4.88
CA LEU A 119 29.85 5.07 -5.86
C LEU A 119 30.54 6.39 -6.23
N ASP A 120 31.06 7.12 -5.24
CA ASP A 120 31.75 8.40 -5.44
C ASP A 120 32.99 8.25 -6.34
N GLU A 121 33.77 7.18 -6.16
CA GLU A 121 34.91 6.86 -7.04
C GLU A 121 34.50 6.68 -8.52
N ARG A 122 33.28 6.22 -8.77
CA ARG A 122 32.75 6.02 -10.13
C ARG A 122 32.00 7.22 -10.68
N ALA A 123 31.79 8.27 -9.90
CA ALA A 123 31.16 9.51 -10.36
C ALA A 123 31.91 10.15 -11.54
N ALA A 124 33.23 9.92 -11.65
CA ALA A 124 34.05 10.35 -12.79
C ALA A 124 33.67 9.70 -14.14
N HIS A 125 32.90 8.61 -14.13
CA HIS A 125 32.44 7.91 -15.33
C HIS A 125 30.90 7.72 -15.31
N PRO A 126 30.12 8.77 -15.59
CA PRO A 126 28.66 8.68 -15.62
C PRO A 126 28.15 7.58 -16.56
N GLY A 127 27.15 6.82 -16.14
CA GLY A 127 26.60 5.70 -16.92
C GLY A 127 27.42 4.41 -16.91
N SER A 128 28.54 4.36 -16.16
CA SER A 128 29.38 3.15 -16.02
C SER A 128 28.82 2.09 -15.06
N MET A 129 27.65 2.32 -14.47
CA MET A 129 27.13 1.53 -13.37
C MET A 129 25.65 1.23 -13.55
N VAL A 130 25.28 -0.01 -13.20
CA VAL A 130 23.90 -0.48 -13.17
C VAL A 130 23.57 -0.87 -11.74
N TYR A 131 22.51 -0.29 -11.19
CA TYR A 131 21.93 -0.72 -9.91
C TYR A 131 20.92 -1.84 -10.16
N VAL A 132 21.06 -2.95 -9.45
CA VAL A 132 20.14 -4.09 -9.51
C VAL A 132 19.63 -4.36 -8.10
N SER A 133 18.32 -4.32 -7.92
CA SER A 133 17.65 -4.68 -6.68
C SER A 133 16.28 -5.24 -6.99
N SER A 134 15.96 -6.39 -6.38
CA SER A 134 14.63 -6.99 -6.45
C SER A 134 13.75 -6.62 -5.25
N GLY A 135 14.25 -5.78 -4.34
CA GLY A 135 13.59 -5.46 -3.07
C GLY A 135 13.79 -6.54 -2.01
N THR A 136 13.50 -6.20 -0.75
CA THR A 136 13.75 -7.07 0.42
C THR A 136 12.78 -8.26 0.52
N GLN A 137 11.65 -8.19 -0.17
CA GLN A 137 10.61 -9.24 -0.15
C GLN A 137 10.73 -10.22 -1.33
N ALA A 138 11.64 -9.99 -2.28
CA ALA A 138 11.82 -10.91 -3.40
C ALA A 138 12.52 -12.19 -2.95
N HIS A 139 11.81 -13.30 -3.03
CA HIS A 139 12.42 -14.62 -2.89
C HIS A 139 13.01 -15.04 -4.25
N ILE A 140 14.27 -14.71 -4.48
CA ILE A 140 14.99 -15.19 -5.65
C ILE A 140 15.40 -16.63 -5.36
N MET A 141 14.70 -17.61 -5.97
CA MET A 141 15.20 -18.98 -5.99
C MET A 141 16.48 -18.98 -6.83
N ASN A 142 17.59 -19.41 -6.24
CA ASN A 142 18.80 -19.69 -7.02
C ASN A 142 18.46 -20.83 -7.99
N ALA A 143 18.59 -20.57 -9.29
CA ALA A 143 18.49 -21.58 -10.34
C ALA A 143 19.68 -22.56 -10.29
#